data_AF-A0A6A6EB45-F1
#
_entry.id   AF-A0A6A6EB45-F1
#
_cell.length_a   1.000
_cell.length_b   1.000
_cell.length_c   1.000
_cell.angle_alpha   90.00
_cell.angle_beta   90.00
_cell.angle_gamma   90.00
#
_symmetry.space_group_name_H-M   'P 1'
#
loop_
_entity.id
_entity.type
_entity.pdbx_description
1 polymer ?
#
loop_
_entity_poly.entity_id
_entity_poly.type
_entity_poly.pdbx_seq_one_letter_code
_entity_poly.pdbx_strand_id
1 'polypeptide(L)'
;MSKEQRTQGNTMQLAEILSDLTSLRVCDPTAALALVSARPPKSSAEQSQEKEKEDDADLKRVKDLVELHYSVKEAHKRGGLGKRLAEAREAVWRVVGE
;
A
#
# COMPACT_ATOMS: atom_id res chain seq x y z
N MET A 1 14.43 5.86 22.25
CA MET A 1 14.66 7.26 21.80
C MET A 1 14.12 7.53 20.39
N SER A 2 13.09 6.79 19.91
CA SER A 2 12.70 6.81 18.47
C SER A 2 11.32 7.42 18.18
N LYS A 3 10.66 8.04 19.17
CA LYS A 3 9.32 8.66 18.99
C LYS A 3 9.39 10.17 18.70
N GLU A 4 10.46 10.85 19.12
CA GLU A 4 10.66 12.31 18.95
C GLU A 4 11.02 12.71 17.51
N GLN A 5 11.73 11.84 16.77
CA GLN A 5 12.25 12.19 15.43
C GLN A 5 11.17 12.14 14.34
N ARG A 6 10.09 11.36 14.51
CA ARG A 6 8.99 11.31 13.53
C ARG A 6 8.09 12.53 13.59
N THR A 7 7.86 13.08 14.79
CA THR A 7 7.09 14.31 14.95
C THR A 7 7.85 15.50 14.39
N GLN A 8 9.17 15.56 14.57
CA GLN A 8 10.01 16.63 14.01
C GLN A 8 10.03 16.67 12.47
N GLY A 9 10.07 15.50 11.81
CA GLY A 9 9.95 15.42 10.35
C GLY A 9 8.60 15.97 9.85
N ASN A 10 7.51 15.62 10.52
CA ASN A 10 6.19 16.13 10.17
C ASN A 10 6.05 17.63 10.49
N THR A 11 6.60 18.13 11.60
CA THR A 11 6.52 19.56 11.94
C THR A 11 7.37 20.42 11.00
N MET A 12 8.53 19.93 10.55
CA MET A 12 9.39 20.64 9.60
C MET A 12 8.72 20.75 8.23
N GLN A 13 8.13 19.66 7.74
CA GLN A 13 7.39 19.66 6.48
C GLN A 13 6.14 20.54 6.54
N LEU A 14 5.41 20.53 7.67
CA LEU A 14 4.25 21.40 7.84
C LEU A 14 4.63 22.88 7.86
N ALA A 15 5.75 23.24 8.50
CA ALA A 15 6.25 24.60 8.51
C ALA A 15 6.64 25.08 7.10
N GLU A 16 7.27 24.21 6.30
CA GLU A 16 7.66 24.50 4.91
C GLU A 16 6.45 24.71 4.01
N ILE A 17 5.43 23.83 4.11
CA ILE A 17 4.17 23.96 3.37
C ILE A 17 3.43 25.25 3.78
N LEU A 18 3.37 25.56 5.07
CA LEU A 18 2.70 26.78 5.53
C LEU A 18 3.46 28.04 5.12
N SER A 19 4.79 28.02 5.13
CA SER A 19 5.64 29.10 4.61
C SER A 19 5.38 29.34 3.13
N ASP A 20 5.39 28.28 2.32
CA ASP A 20 5.15 28.35 0.87
C ASP A 20 3.73 28.87 0.56
N LEU A 21 2.72 28.39 1.29
CA LEU A 21 1.34 28.89 1.18
C LEU A 21 1.21 30.37 1.55
N THR A 22 1.92 30.85 2.58
CA THR A 22 1.91 32.28 2.92
C THR A 22 2.61 33.14 1.88
N SER A 23 3.69 32.65 1.26
CA SER A 23 4.36 33.33 0.14
C SER A 23 3.48 33.37 -1.11
N LEU A 24 2.75 32.29 -1.42
CA LEU A 24 1.78 32.25 -2.51
C LEU A 24 0.60 33.20 -2.31
N ARG A 25 0.19 33.50 -1.07
CA ARG A 25 -0.85 34.50 -0.75
C ARG A 25 -0.42 35.95 -1.00
N VAL A 26 0.88 36.21 -1.17
CA VAL A 26 1.40 37.52 -1.61
C VAL A 26 1.27 37.67 -3.13
N CYS A 27 1.10 36.57 -3.87
CA CYS A 27 0.72 36.59 -5.29
C CYS A 27 -0.80 36.65 -5.47
N ASP A 28 -1.24 37.08 -6.67
CA ASP A 28 -2.65 37.19 -7.04
C ASP A 28 -3.44 35.93 -6.62
N PRO A 29 -4.48 36.06 -5.79
CA PRO A 29 -5.23 34.92 -5.25
C PRO A 29 -5.83 34.04 -6.34
N THR A 30 -6.15 34.62 -7.50
CA THR A 30 -6.69 33.87 -8.64
C THR A 30 -5.63 32.98 -9.29
N ALA A 31 -4.39 33.46 -9.40
CA ALA A 31 -3.27 32.68 -9.95
C ALA A 31 -2.82 31.58 -8.98
N ALA A 32 -2.77 31.86 -7.68
CA ALA A 32 -2.46 30.86 -6.67
C ALA A 32 -3.51 29.73 -6.63
N LEU A 33 -4.80 30.07 -6.72
CA LEU A 33 -5.88 29.08 -6.81
C LEU A 33 -5.78 28.27 -8.11
N ALA A 34 -5.44 28.91 -9.23
CA ALA A 34 -5.23 28.22 -10.50
C ALA A 34 -4.08 27.21 -10.41
N LEU A 35 -2.96 27.50 -9.73
CA LEU A 35 -1.85 26.55 -9.58
C LEU A 35 -2.19 25.36 -8.67
N VAL A 36 -2.94 25.59 -7.59
CA VAL A 36 -3.38 24.51 -6.69
C VAL A 36 -4.48 23.65 -7.32
N SER A 37 -5.40 24.27 -8.06
CA SER A 37 -6.51 23.58 -8.72
C SER A 37 -6.13 22.98 -10.08
N ALA A 38 -5.08 23.47 -10.72
CA ALA A 38 -4.40 22.83 -11.84
C ALA A 38 -3.63 21.63 -11.30
N ARG A 39 -4.40 20.61 -10.91
CA ARG A 39 -3.91 19.23 -10.83
C ARG A 39 -3.07 19.01 -12.10
N PRO A 40 -1.79 18.62 -12.01
CA PRO A 40 -0.96 18.47 -13.18
C PRO A 40 -1.72 17.56 -14.16
N PRO A 41 -1.91 17.95 -15.43
CA PRO A 41 -2.36 17.01 -16.42
C PRO A 41 -1.35 15.88 -16.36
N LYS A 42 -1.81 14.67 -16.03
CA LYS A 42 -0.96 13.47 -16.04
C LYS A 42 -0.18 13.53 -17.35
N SER A 43 1.11 13.82 -17.29
CA SER A 43 2.04 13.69 -18.41
C SER A 43 2.23 12.20 -18.65
N SER A 44 1.18 11.57 -19.19
CA SER A 44 1.12 10.18 -19.62
C SER A 44 -0.13 9.98 -20.49
N ALA A 45 -0.39 10.92 -21.40
CA ALA A 45 -1.46 10.82 -22.39
C ALA A 45 -1.18 9.75 -23.47
N GLU A 46 -0.05 9.05 -23.42
CA GLU A 46 0.28 7.94 -24.33
C GLU A 46 0.29 6.56 -23.65
N GLN A 47 -0.04 6.46 -22.35
CA GLN A 47 -0.03 5.18 -21.62
C GLN A 47 -1.35 4.83 -20.90
N SER A 48 -2.39 5.64 -21.14
CA SER A 48 -3.62 5.60 -20.34
C SER A 48 -4.58 4.45 -20.66
N GLN A 49 -4.41 3.72 -21.77
CA GLN A 49 -5.25 2.56 -22.09
C GLN A 49 -4.76 1.25 -21.47
N GLU A 50 -3.47 1.12 -21.16
CA GLU A 50 -2.92 -0.05 -20.45
C GLU A 50 -3.05 0.09 -18.93
N LYS A 51 -2.84 1.29 -18.38
CA LYS A 51 -2.92 1.53 -16.92
C LYS A 51 -4.29 1.28 -16.31
N GLU A 52 -5.40 1.61 -16.97
CA GLU A 52 -6.73 1.32 -16.43
C GLU A 52 -7.01 -0.19 -16.34
N LYS A 53 -6.50 -0.97 -17.30
CA LYS A 53 -6.62 -2.44 -17.28
C LYS A 53 -5.66 -3.08 -16.28
N GLU A 54 -4.43 -2.54 -16.15
CA GLU A 54 -3.47 -2.97 -15.13
C GLU A 54 -3.98 -2.66 -13.73
N ASP A 55 -4.54 -1.47 -13.49
CA ASP A 55 -5.13 -1.09 -12.21
C ASP A 55 -6.28 -2.05 -11.84
N ASP A 56 -7.15 -2.42 -12.78
CA ASP A 56 -8.21 -3.41 -12.54
C ASP A 56 -7.66 -4.83 -12.27
N ALA A 57 -6.62 -5.24 -13.01
CA ALA A 57 -5.96 -6.53 -12.81
C ALA A 57 -5.24 -6.60 -11.46
N ASP A 58 -4.60 -5.52 -11.05
CA ASP A 58 -3.89 -5.39 -9.78
C ASP A 58 -4.87 -5.30 -8.62
N LEU A 59 -5.96 -4.55 -8.76
CA LEU A 59 -7.05 -4.53 -7.77
C LEU A 59 -7.65 -5.92 -7.57
N LYS A 60 -7.86 -6.68 -8.64
CA LYS A 60 -8.30 -8.07 -8.54
C LYS A 60 -7.27 -8.93 -7.81
N ARG A 61 -5.99 -8.84 -8.20
CA ARG A 61 -4.89 -9.59 -7.56
C ARG A 61 -4.77 -9.28 -6.07
N VAL A 62 -4.92 -8.01 -5.68
CA VAL A 62 -4.88 -7.59 -4.28
C VAL A 62 -6.06 -8.17 -3.49
N LYS A 63 -7.28 -8.17 -4.07
CA LYS A 63 -8.46 -8.80 -3.42
C LYS A 63 -8.24 -10.30 -3.21
N ASP A 64 -7.79 -11.00 -4.25
CA ASP A 64 -7.51 -12.43 -4.20
C ASP A 64 -6.43 -12.73 -3.13
N LEU A 65 -5.39 -11.89 -3.03
CA LEU A 65 -4.33 -12.03 -2.04
C LEU A 65 -4.82 -11.81 -0.60
N VAL A 66 -5.71 -10.83 -0.38
CA VAL A 66 -6.30 -10.55 0.94
C VAL A 66 -7.22 -11.69 1.36
N GLU A 67 -8.05 -12.20 0.46
CA GLU A 67 -8.91 -13.36 0.71
C GLU A 67 -8.07 -14.61 1.04
N LEU A 68 -7.02 -14.86 0.25
CA LEU A 68 -6.09 -15.95 0.51
C LEU A 68 -5.43 -15.80 1.88
N HIS A 69 -4.92 -14.61 2.22
CA HIS A 69 -4.30 -14.36 3.53
C HIS A 69 -5.28 -14.64 4.67
N TYR A 70 -6.52 -14.19 4.54
CA TYR A 70 -7.55 -14.44 5.54
C TYR A 70 -7.84 -15.94 5.70
N SER A 71 -8.03 -16.66 4.60
CA SER A 71 -8.30 -18.10 4.61
C SER A 71 -7.16 -18.90 5.27
N VAL A 72 -5.90 -18.58 4.94
CA VAL A 72 -4.72 -19.21 5.52
C VAL A 72 -4.63 -18.90 7.02
N LYS A 73 -4.88 -17.65 7.41
CA LYS A 73 -4.85 -17.24 8.82
C LYS A 73 -5.92 -17.95 9.64
N GLU A 74 -7.13 -18.08 9.13
CA GLU A 74 -8.22 -18.81 9.80
C GLU A 74 -7.93 -20.32 9.86
N ALA A 75 -7.43 -20.92 8.77
CA ALA A 75 -7.01 -22.32 8.76
C ALA A 75 -5.86 -22.61 9.75
N HIS A 76 -4.93 -21.67 9.90
CA HIS A 76 -3.85 -21.74 10.86
C HIS A 76 -4.36 -21.63 12.31
N LYS A 77 -5.21 -20.63 12.61
CA LYS A 77 -5.85 -20.48 13.92
C LYS A 77 -6.66 -21.71 14.31
N ARG A 78 -7.38 -22.31 13.35
CA ARG A 78 -8.18 -23.52 13.56
C ARG A 78 -7.32 -24.79 13.71
N GLY A 79 -6.00 -24.71 13.54
CA GLY A 79 -5.07 -25.83 13.67
C GLY A 79 -5.10 -26.84 12.51
N GLY A 80 -5.84 -26.54 11.43
CA GLY A 80 -6.00 -27.45 10.30
C GLY A 80 -4.71 -27.70 9.52
N LEU A 81 -3.88 -26.66 9.37
CA LEU A 81 -2.58 -26.76 8.69
C LEU A 81 -1.57 -27.58 9.51
N GLY A 82 -1.54 -27.40 10.83
CA GLY A 82 -0.68 -28.18 11.72
C GLY A 82 -1.01 -29.68 11.67
N LYS A 83 -2.31 -30.01 11.65
CA LYS A 83 -2.77 -31.41 11.53
C LYS A 83 -2.32 -32.05 10.21
N ARG A 84 -2.54 -31.37 9.08
CA ARG A 84 -2.10 -31.86 7.76
C ARG A 84 -0.58 -31.98 7.65
N LEU A 85 0.16 -31.06 8.26
CA LEU A 85 1.63 -31.11 8.30
C LEU A 85 2.11 -32.32 9.11
N ALA A 86 1.48 -32.59 10.26
CA ALA A 86 1.81 -33.76 11.07
C ALA A 86 1.52 -35.07 10.33
N GLU A 87 0.35 -35.18 9.69
CA GLU A 87 0.00 -36.34 8.86
C GLU A 87 1.00 -36.55 7.71
N ALA A 88 1.45 -35.48 7.05
CA ALA A 88 2.46 -35.55 6.00
C ALA A 88 3.83 -35.99 6.55
N ARG A 89 4.23 -35.50 7.73
CA ARG A 89 5.48 -35.92 8.38
C ARG A 89 5.46 -37.41 8.74
N GLU A 90 4.35 -37.89 9.29
CA GLU A 90 4.14 -39.32 9.57
C GLU A 90 4.19 -40.17 8.29
N ALA A 91 3.61 -39.68 7.18
CA ALA A 91 3.69 -40.38 5.91
C ALA A 91 5.13 -40.51 5.38
N VAL A 92 5.92 -39.44 5.49
CA VAL A 92 7.34 -39.47 5.13
C VAL A 92 8.13 -40.38 6.06
N TRP A 93 7.89 -40.31 7.37
CA TRP A 93 8.58 -41.13 8.36
C TRP A 93 8.32 -42.63 8.13
N ARG A 94 7.11 -42.99 7.74
CA ARG A 94 6.76 -44.37 7.36
C ARG A 94 7.52 -44.89 6.14
N VAL A 95 7.80 -44.02 5.16
CA VAL A 95 8.51 -44.41 3.92
C VAL A 95 10.03 -44.44 4.12
N VAL A 96 10.55 -43.58 5.00
CA VAL A 96 12.00 -43.47 5.27
C VAL A 96 12.45 -44.35 6.43
N GLY A 97 11.53 -44.75 7.30
CA GLY A 97 11.78 -45.57 8.48
C GLY A 97 11.64 -47.09 8.28
N GLU A 98 11.26 -47.54 7.07
CA GLU A 98 11.52 -48.92 6.59
C GLU A 98 12.85 -48.97 5.82
#